data_AF-A0AAD3AY04-F1
#
_entry.id   AF-A0AAD3AY04-F1
#
_cell.length_a   1.000
_cell.length_b   1.000
_cell.length_c   1.000
_cell.angle_alpha   90.00
_cell.angle_beta   90.00
_cell.angle_gamma   90.00
#
_symmetry.space_group_name_H-M   'P 1'
#
loop_
_entity.id
_entity.type
_entity.pdbx_description
1 polymer ?
#
loop_
_entity_poly.entity_id
_entity_poly.type
_entity_poly.pdbx_seq_one_letter_code
_entity_poly.pdbx_strand_id
1 'polypeptide(L)'
;MGLLDRMGQAIRAQVNSLIQENQDPEKLLEKAILEMEGELIQMRQALAAAVATQKRTERQRQQQEKAAQTWHERAQLALHHGNEELARQALSQWQTYQSQIAPLQTSLQQQTAIIQKLKKELLTIERKYAEMKAQKSLYVARLRSASASQKAQEIMGSLNSSQMGTIFEKLEAKVLEAESQADLIQYKDPLERQFQDLEGQKQIEAELLKLKQENLDG
;
A
#
# COMPACT_ATOMS: atom_id res chain seq x y z
N MET A 1 -24.39 2.30 -8.27
CA MET A 1 -23.26 2.72 -9.15
C MET A 1 -22.06 3.01 -8.28
N GLY A 2 -21.12 2.07 -8.20
CA GLY A 2 -19.97 2.15 -7.30
C GLY A 2 -18.90 3.12 -7.78
N LEU A 3 -18.04 3.59 -6.88
CA LEU A 3 -16.85 4.40 -7.21
C LEU A 3 -15.98 3.75 -8.30
N LEU A 4 -15.87 2.41 -8.26
CA LEU A 4 -15.14 1.61 -9.25
C LEU A 4 -15.74 1.68 -10.68
N ASP A 5 -17.07 1.85 -10.79
CA ASP A 5 -17.74 2.04 -12.08
C ASP A 5 -17.43 3.41 -12.67
N ARG A 6 -17.30 4.44 -11.81
CA ARG A 6 -16.93 5.79 -12.23
C ARG A 6 -15.47 5.86 -12.66
N MET A 7 -14.57 5.18 -11.97
CA MET A 7 -13.17 5.06 -12.40
C MET A 7 -13.03 4.27 -13.71
N GLY A 8 -13.76 3.15 -13.84
CA GLY A 8 -13.75 2.36 -15.07
C GLY A 8 -14.30 3.13 -16.27
N GLN A 9 -15.33 3.95 -16.06
CA GLN A 9 -15.86 4.86 -17.07
C GLN A 9 -14.91 6.03 -17.36
N ALA A 10 -14.29 6.63 -16.35
CA ALA A 10 -13.32 7.71 -16.54
C ALA A 10 -12.11 7.22 -17.36
N ILE A 11 -11.55 6.06 -17.03
CA ILE A 11 -10.41 5.48 -17.76
C ILE A 11 -10.79 5.16 -19.21
N ARG A 12 -11.96 4.53 -19.45
CA ARG A 12 -12.40 4.20 -20.83
C ARG A 12 -12.79 5.43 -21.65
N ALA A 13 -13.46 6.40 -21.04
CA ALA A 13 -13.88 7.63 -21.70
C ALA A 13 -12.67 8.50 -22.06
N GLN A 14 -11.66 8.57 -21.18
CA GLN A 14 -10.43 9.31 -21.46
C GLN A 14 -9.61 8.62 -22.55
N VAL A 15 -9.42 7.30 -22.52
CA VAL A 15 -8.67 6.59 -23.58
C VAL A 15 -9.26 6.85 -24.98
N ASN A 16 -10.59 6.93 -25.11
CA ASN A 16 -11.24 7.26 -26.37
C ASN A 16 -11.13 8.75 -26.75
N SER A 17 -11.13 9.68 -25.79
CA SER A 17 -10.93 11.12 -26.08
C SER A 17 -9.46 11.45 -26.40
N LEU A 18 -8.51 10.66 -25.90
CA LEU A 18 -7.08 10.87 -26.05
C LEU A 18 -6.51 10.49 -27.42
N ILE A 19 -7.23 9.64 -28.17
CA ILE A 19 -6.94 9.43 -29.60
C ILE A 19 -7.24 10.71 -30.41
N GLN A 20 -8.12 11.58 -29.91
CA GLN A 20 -8.57 12.77 -30.63
C GLN A 20 -7.79 14.06 -30.29
N GLU A 21 -7.04 14.11 -29.19
CA GLU A 21 -6.59 15.39 -28.60
C GLU A 21 -5.07 15.64 -28.55
N ASN A 22 -4.22 14.75 -29.09
CA ASN A 22 -2.75 14.98 -29.15
C ASN A 22 -2.07 15.24 -27.77
N GLN A 23 -2.66 14.78 -26.65
CA GLN A 23 -2.03 14.88 -25.33
C GLN A 23 -1.06 13.71 -25.07
N ASP A 24 0.10 13.99 -24.45
CA ASP A 24 1.13 12.99 -24.12
C ASP A 24 0.55 11.85 -23.26
N PRO A 25 0.43 10.62 -23.78
CA PRO A 25 -0.18 9.48 -23.07
C PRO A 25 0.55 9.14 -21.76
N GLU A 26 1.83 9.50 -21.65
CA GLU A 26 2.64 9.36 -20.43
C GLU A 26 2.13 10.22 -19.27
N LYS A 27 1.77 11.48 -19.52
CA LYS A 27 1.27 12.41 -18.49
C LYS A 27 -0.08 11.98 -17.94
N LEU A 28 -0.90 11.35 -18.79
CA LEU A 28 -2.23 10.87 -18.40
C LEU A 28 -2.14 9.60 -17.55
N LEU A 29 -1.26 8.67 -17.92
CA LEU A 29 -0.93 7.52 -17.09
C LEU A 29 -0.36 7.95 -15.74
N GLU A 30 0.50 8.96 -15.72
CA GLU A 30 1.05 9.52 -14.49
C GLU A 30 -0.03 10.14 -13.59
N LYS A 31 -0.92 10.95 -14.15
CA LYS A 31 -2.06 11.52 -13.41
C LYS A 31 -2.97 10.42 -12.83
N ALA A 32 -3.30 9.39 -13.61
CA ALA A 32 -4.14 8.28 -13.15
C ALA A 32 -3.47 7.47 -12.02
N ILE A 33 -2.15 7.26 -12.09
CA ILE A 33 -1.38 6.62 -11.03
C ILE A 33 -1.42 7.45 -9.74
N LEU A 34 -1.21 8.77 -9.83
CA LEU A 34 -1.26 9.67 -8.68
C LEU A 34 -2.65 9.70 -8.02
N GLU A 35 -3.72 9.76 -8.82
CA GLU A 35 -5.10 9.67 -8.31
C GLU A 35 -5.33 8.36 -7.57
N MET A 36 -4.88 7.23 -8.13
CA MET A 36 -4.98 5.92 -7.48
C MET A 36 -4.14 5.79 -6.21
N GLU A 37 -2.96 6.42 -6.13
CA GLU A 37 -2.18 6.50 -4.88
C GLU A 37 -2.96 7.24 -3.79
N GLY A 38 -3.58 8.37 -4.15
CA GLY A 38 -4.44 9.12 -3.23
C GLY A 38 -5.61 8.28 -2.72
N GLU A 39 -6.30 7.56 -3.60
CA GLU A 39 -7.39 6.66 -3.21
C GLU A 39 -6.93 5.49 -2.33
N LEU A 40 -5.76 4.89 -2.63
CA LEU A 40 -5.17 3.84 -1.80
C LEU A 40 -4.91 4.33 -0.38
N ILE A 41 -4.37 5.55 -0.22
CA ILE A 41 -4.15 6.16 1.09
C ILE A 41 -5.48 6.36 1.83
N GLN A 42 -6.49 6.93 1.16
CA GLN A 42 -7.81 7.16 1.76
C GLN A 42 -8.47 5.84 2.19
N MET A 43 -8.41 4.80 1.37
CA MET A 43 -8.97 3.50 1.72
C MET A 43 -8.24 2.84 2.89
N ARG A 44 -6.91 2.94 2.95
CA ARG A 44 -6.12 2.44 4.08
C ARG A 44 -6.49 3.18 5.37
N GLN A 45 -6.67 4.49 5.31
CA GLN A 45 -7.14 5.29 6.46
C GLN A 45 -8.56 4.89 6.89
N ALA A 46 -9.48 4.71 5.94
CA ALA A 46 -10.85 4.27 6.23
C ALA A 46 -10.88 2.87 6.87
N LEU A 47 -10.06 1.93 6.35
CA LEU A 47 -9.90 0.60 6.92
C LEU A 47 -9.33 0.67 8.34
N ALA A 48 -8.30 1.48 8.58
CA ALA A 48 -7.72 1.68 9.90
C ALA A 48 -8.75 2.24 10.91
N ALA A 49 -9.52 3.25 10.49
CA ALA A 49 -10.60 3.81 11.31
C ALA A 49 -11.70 2.79 11.63
N ALA A 50 -12.09 1.96 10.65
CA ALA A 50 -13.06 0.88 10.85
C ALA A 50 -12.54 -0.18 11.85
N VAL A 51 -11.28 -0.59 11.71
CA VAL A 51 -10.62 -1.53 12.64
C VAL A 51 -10.50 -0.93 14.04
N ALA A 52 -10.17 0.35 14.16
CA ALA A 52 -10.11 1.04 15.46
C ALA A 52 -11.49 1.07 16.14
N THR A 53 -12.54 1.38 15.39
CA THR A 53 -13.93 1.36 15.86
C THR A 53 -14.36 -0.03 16.31
N GLN A 54 -13.98 -1.07 15.56
CA GLN A 54 -14.22 -2.46 15.93
C GLN A 54 -13.53 -2.83 17.23
N LYS A 55 -12.24 -2.50 17.38
CA LYS A 55 -11.50 -2.75 18.62
C LYS A 55 -12.10 -2.02 19.83
N ARG A 56 -12.61 -0.80 19.64
CA ARG A 56 -13.31 -0.06 20.69
C ARG A 56 -14.60 -0.76 21.11
N THR A 57 -15.41 -1.18 20.15
CA THR A 57 -16.66 -1.92 20.40
C THR A 57 -16.39 -3.24 21.11
N GLU A 58 -15.34 -3.95 20.69
CA GLU A 58 -14.92 -5.21 21.31
C GLU A 58 -14.46 -5.02 22.76
N ARG A 59 -13.67 -3.98 23.05
CA ARG A 59 -13.30 -3.64 24.44
C ARG A 59 -14.52 -3.31 25.30
N GLN A 60 -15.48 -2.57 24.74
CA GLN A 60 -16.72 -2.26 25.45
C GLN A 60 -17.51 -3.53 25.76
N ARG A 61 -17.64 -4.44 24.80
CA ARG A 61 -18.28 -5.75 25.00
C ARG A 61 -17.60 -6.55 26.11
N GLN A 62 -16.28 -6.66 26.07
CA GLN A 62 -15.49 -7.36 27.10
C GLN A 62 -15.67 -6.73 28.50
N GLN A 63 -15.78 -5.40 28.58
CA GLN A 63 -16.06 -4.72 29.84
C GLN A 63 -17.44 -5.09 30.39
N GLN A 64 -18.48 -5.11 29.54
CA GLN A 64 -19.81 -5.52 29.95
C GLN A 64 -19.86 -7.00 30.37
N GLU A 65 -19.13 -7.88 29.68
CA GLU A 65 -19.01 -9.30 30.04
C GLU A 65 -18.36 -9.50 31.41
N LYS A 66 -17.27 -8.79 31.68
CA LYS A 66 -16.62 -8.81 33.00
C LYS A 66 -17.52 -8.28 34.10
N ALA A 67 -18.28 -7.21 33.83
CA ALA A 67 -19.24 -6.66 34.77
C ALA A 67 -20.38 -7.65 35.05
N ALA A 68 -20.94 -8.27 34.01
CA ALA A 68 -21.93 -9.33 34.15
C ALA A 68 -21.37 -10.47 34.99
N GLN A 69 -20.19 -11.00 34.65
CA GLN A 69 -19.59 -12.11 35.40
C GLN A 69 -19.40 -11.76 36.89
N THR A 70 -18.88 -10.57 37.19
CA THR A 70 -18.74 -10.09 38.58
C THR A 70 -20.09 -10.08 39.32
N TRP A 71 -21.15 -9.60 38.68
CA TRP A 71 -22.49 -9.58 39.30
C TRP A 71 -23.08 -10.97 39.48
N HIS A 72 -22.79 -11.89 38.57
CA HIS A 72 -23.17 -13.29 38.70
C HIS A 72 -22.46 -13.98 39.88
N GLU A 73 -21.15 -13.77 40.03
CA GLU A 73 -20.35 -14.27 41.16
C GLU A 73 -20.86 -13.69 42.50
N ARG A 74 -21.21 -12.39 42.52
CA ARG A 74 -21.83 -11.76 43.69
C ARG A 74 -23.19 -12.37 44.06
N ALA A 75 -24.01 -12.70 43.05
CA ALA A 75 -25.28 -13.37 43.28
C ALA A 75 -25.09 -14.76 43.91
N GLN A 76 -24.12 -15.53 43.40
CA GLN A 76 -23.76 -16.83 43.97
C GLN A 76 -23.29 -16.70 45.43
N LEU A 77 -22.42 -15.73 45.72
CA LEU A 77 -21.94 -15.47 47.08
C LEU A 77 -23.10 -15.11 48.03
N ALA A 78 -24.03 -14.25 47.59
CA ALA A 78 -25.20 -13.88 48.38
C ALA A 78 -26.10 -15.10 48.69
N LEU A 79 -26.30 -16.00 47.72
CA LEU A 79 -27.03 -17.26 47.92
C LEU A 79 -26.31 -18.20 48.90
N HIS A 80 -24.99 -18.31 48.82
CA HIS A 80 -24.21 -19.12 49.76
C HIS A 80 -24.35 -18.64 51.21
N HIS A 81 -24.54 -17.34 51.42
CA HIS A 81 -24.81 -16.75 52.73
C HIS A 81 -26.31 -16.68 53.09
N GLY A 82 -27.19 -17.28 52.29
CA GLY A 82 -28.64 -17.33 52.55
C GLY A 82 -29.37 -15.99 52.35
N ASN A 83 -28.74 -15.01 51.69
CA ASN A 83 -29.34 -13.70 51.44
C ASN A 83 -29.94 -13.66 50.02
N GLU A 84 -31.16 -14.17 49.88
CA GLU A 84 -31.87 -14.24 48.61
C GLU A 84 -32.18 -12.86 47.99
N GLU A 85 -32.54 -11.88 48.81
CA GLU A 85 -32.86 -10.52 48.33
C GLU A 85 -31.64 -9.87 47.66
N LEU A 86 -30.46 -9.99 48.29
CA LEU A 86 -29.22 -9.49 47.71
C LEU A 86 -28.84 -10.26 46.43
N ALA A 87 -29.09 -11.56 46.38
CA ALA A 87 -28.87 -12.36 45.18
C ALA A 87 -29.78 -11.92 44.03
N ARG A 88 -31.06 -11.65 44.28
CA ARG A 88 -32.01 -11.14 43.27
C ARG A 88 -31.57 -9.78 42.71
N GLN A 89 -31.10 -8.88 43.58
CA GLN A 89 -30.57 -7.58 43.14
C GLN A 89 -29.33 -7.74 42.25
N ALA A 90 -28.40 -8.62 42.63
CA ALA A 90 -27.22 -8.91 41.84
C ALA A 90 -27.57 -9.55 40.48
N LEU A 91 -28.54 -10.46 40.42
CA LEU A 91 -29.04 -11.04 39.17
C LEU A 91 -29.73 -10.03 38.28
N SER A 92 -30.47 -9.07 38.84
CA SER A 92 -31.07 -7.96 38.08
C SER A 92 -30.00 -7.10 37.39
N GLN A 93 -28.91 -6.81 38.11
CA GLN A 93 -27.75 -6.12 37.51
C GLN A 93 -27.08 -6.98 36.43
N TRP A 94 -26.84 -8.26 36.69
CA TRP A 94 -26.31 -9.20 35.69
C TRP A 94 -27.15 -9.20 34.40
N GLN A 95 -28.48 -9.27 34.52
CA GLN A 95 -29.39 -9.27 33.38
C GLN A 95 -29.31 -7.95 32.59
N THR A 96 -29.14 -6.83 33.29
CA THR A 96 -28.94 -5.50 32.69
C THR A 96 -27.64 -5.41 31.89
N TYR A 97 -26.56 -6.03 32.37
CA TYR A 97 -25.31 -6.11 31.61
C TYR A 97 -25.42 -7.09 30.44
N GLN A 98 -26.14 -8.20 30.61
CA GLN A 98 -26.40 -9.16 29.53
C GLN A 98 -27.16 -8.53 28.36
N SER A 99 -28.21 -7.76 28.65
CA SER A 99 -28.99 -7.09 27.61
C SER A 99 -28.17 -6.07 26.80
N GLN A 100 -27.08 -5.55 27.35
CA GLN A 100 -26.14 -4.65 26.66
C GLN A 100 -25.10 -5.38 25.80
N ILE A 101 -24.82 -6.67 26.05
CA ILE A 101 -23.81 -7.44 25.31
C ILE A 101 -24.33 -7.81 23.91
N ALA A 102 -25.58 -8.26 23.80
CA ALA A 102 -26.18 -8.68 22.53
C ALA A 102 -26.11 -7.61 21.41
N PRO A 103 -26.49 -6.33 21.63
CA PRO A 103 -26.38 -5.31 20.59
C PRO A 103 -24.91 -5.02 20.20
N LEU A 104 -23.96 -5.12 21.14
CA LEU A 104 -22.53 -4.96 20.84
C LEU A 104 -22.01 -6.10 19.96
N GLN A 105 -22.44 -7.34 20.20
CA GLN A 105 -22.11 -8.48 19.34
C GLN A 105 -22.65 -8.30 17.91
N THR A 106 -23.91 -7.88 17.76
CA THR A 106 -24.49 -7.58 16.45
C THR A 106 -23.71 -6.47 15.73
N SER A 107 -23.33 -5.40 16.45
CA SER A 107 -22.53 -4.32 15.88
C SER A 107 -21.15 -4.83 15.42
N LEU A 108 -20.48 -5.68 16.20
CA LEU A 108 -19.20 -6.28 15.82
C LEU A 108 -19.31 -7.16 14.57
N GLN A 109 -20.39 -7.92 14.40
CA GLN A 109 -20.61 -8.72 13.20
C GLN A 109 -20.74 -7.82 11.96
N GLN A 110 -21.52 -6.74 12.06
CA GLN A 110 -21.67 -5.76 10.98
C GLN A 110 -20.34 -5.07 10.64
N GLN A 111 -19.61 -4.61 11.65
CA GLN A 111 -18.29 -3.99 11.48
C GLN A 111 -17.29 -4.96 10.85
N THR A 112 -17.32 -6.24 11.23
CA THR A 112 -16.49 -7.29 10.63
C THR A 112 -16.78 -7.44 9.14
N ALA A 113 -18.06 -7.47 8.75
CA ALA A 113 -18.45 -7.55 7.35
C ALA A 113 -17.96 -6.33 6.54
N ILE A 114 -18.06 -5.11 7.11
CA ILE A 114 -17.55 -3.88 6.50
C ILE A 114 -16.03 -3.94 6.31
N ILE A 115 -15.29 -4.33 7.36
CA ILE A 115 -13.83 -4.47 7.30
C ILE A 115 -13.42 -5.48 6.23
N GLN A 116 -14.11 -6.62 6.14
CA GLN A 116 -13.82 -7.62 5.11
C GLN A 116 -14.08 -7.09 3.70
N LYS A 117 -15.14 -6.31 3.50
CA LYS A 117 -15.42 -5.65 2.23
C LYS A 117 -14.32 -4.65 1.86
N LEU A 118 -13.94 -3.77 2.79
CA LEU A 118 -12.87 -2.78 2.60
C LEU A 118 -11.52 -3.44 2.28
N LYS A 119 -11.20 -4.56 2.93
CA LYS A 119 -9.98 -5.33 2.63
C LYS A 119 -10.00 -5.89 1.19
N LYS A 120 -11.13 -6.45 0.75
CA LYS A 120 -11.27 -6.97 -0.62
C LYS A 120 -11.16 -5.86 -1.67
N GLU A 121 -11.78 -4.72 -1.41
CA GLU A 121 -11.69 -3.54 -2.26
C GLU A 121 -10.23 -3.02 -2.31
N LEU A 122 -9.54 -2.96 -1.17
CA LEU A 122 -8.13 -2.54 -1.10
C LEU A 122 -7.22 -3.42 -1.96
N LEU A 123 -7.33 -4.75 -1.83
CA LEU A 123 -6.58 -5.69 -2.66
C LEU A 123 -6.86 -5.50 -4.16
N THR A 124 -8.10 -5.16 -4.51
CA THR A 124 -8.48 -4.92 -5.90
C THR A 124 -7.82 -3.65 -6.45
N ILE A 125 -7.81 -2.56 -5.67
CA ILE A 125 -7.15 -1.32 -6.08
C ILE A 125 -5.63 -1.50 -6.13
N GLU A 126 -5.04 -2.20 -5.17
CA GLU A 126 -3.59 -2.49 -5.16
C GLU A 126 -3.15 -3.29 -6.40
N ARG A 127 -3.95 -4.28 -6.82
CA ARG A 127 -3.70 -5.02 -8.07
C ARG A 127 -3.76 -4.13 -9.30
N LYS A 128 -4.82 -3.32 -9.43
CA LYS A 128 -4.96 -2.37 -10.55
C LYS A 128 -3.81 -1.36 -10.57
N TYR A 129 -3.35 -0.92 -9.40
CA TYR A 129 -2.24 0.02 -9.29
C TYR A 129 -0.94 -0.59 -9.79
N ALA A 130 -0.66 -1.84 -9.41
CA ALA A 130 0.49 -2.58 -9.93
C ALA A 130 0.41 -2.78 -11.45
N GLU A 131 -0.78 -3.13 -11.97
CA GLU A 131 -1.02 -3.26 -13.41
C GLU A 131 -0.77 -1.94 -14.16
N MET A 132 -1.27 -0.80 -13.66
CA MET A 132 -1.03 0.50 -14.29
C MET A 132 0.44 0.92 -14.24
N LYS A 133 1.15 0.64 -13.14
CA LYS A 133 2.60 0.87 -13.07
C LYS A 133 3.37 0.04 -14.11
N ALA A 134 3.02 -1.22 -14.27
CA ALA A 134 3.62 -2.09 -15.29
C ALA A 134 3.28 -1.62 -16.73
N GLN A 135 2.06 -1.13 -16.95
CA GLN A 135 1.68 -0.55 -18.25
C GLN A 135 2.46 0.74 -18.53
N LYS A 136 2.65 1.62 -17.55
CA LYS A 136 3.48 2.83 -17.69
C LYS A 136 4.91 2.47 -18.08
N SER A 137 5.54 1.53 -17.38
CA SER A 137 6.93 1.13 -17.69
C SER A 137 7.06 0.55 -19.11
N LEU A 138 6.12 -0.29 -19.52
CA LEU A 138 6.07 -0.83 -20.88
C LEU A 138 5.88 0.28 -21.93
N TYR A 139 4.98 1.24 -21.68
CA TYR A 139 4.72 2.36 -22.58
C TYR A 139 5.96 3.25 -22.74
N VAL A 140 6.60 3.61 -21.62
CA VAL A 140 7.84 4.40 -21.63
C VAL A 140 8.95 3.68 -22.40
N ALA A 141 9.09 2.36 -22.21
CA ALA A 141 10.06 1.56 -22.97
C ALA A 141 9.76 1.56 -24.49
N ARG A 142 8.49 1.42 -24.88
CA ARG A 142 8.07 1.47 -26.29
C ARG A 142 8.30 2.84 -26.92
N LEU A 143 7.96 3.92 -26.21
CA LEU A 143 8.21 5.30 -26.65
C LEU A 143 9.72 5.56 -26.85
N ARG A 144 10.57 5.10 -25.92
CA ARG A 144 12.03 5.17 -26.06
C ARG A 144 12.54 4.39 -27.27
N SER A 145 12.04 3.17 -27.50
CA SER A 145 12.42 2.35 -28.65
C SER A 145 11.96 2.96 -29.99
N ALA A 146 10.74 3.50 -30.04
CA ALA A 146 10.18 4.12 -31.24
C ALA A 146 10.91 5.42 -31.59
N SER A 147 11.20 6.27 -30.58
CA SER A 147 11.98 7.50 -30.77
C SER A 147 13.43 7.22 -31.16
N ALA A 148 14.05 6.16 -30.62
CA ALA A 148 15.38 5.71 -31.06
C ALA A 148 15.35 5.23 -32.52
N SER A 149 14.32 4.49 -32.93
CA SER A 149 14.15 4.01 -34.31
C SER A 149 13.91 5.15 -35.29
N GLN A 150 13.05 6.11 -34.95
CA GLN A 150 12.81 7.31 -35.76
C GLN A 150 14.08 8.15 -35.93
N LYS A 151 14.82 8.40 -34.83
CA LYS A 151 16.11 9.10 -34.90
C LYS A 151 17.11 8.35 -35.77
N ALA A 152 17.19 7.02 -35.66
CA ALA A 152 18.03 6.21 -36.52
C ALA A 152 17.62 6.35 -37.99
N GLN A 153 16.32 6.33 -38.31
CA GLN A 153 15.80 6.52 -39.66
C GLN A 153 16.04 7.93 -40.23
N GLU A 154 15.91 8.98 -39.41
CA GLU A 154 16.22 10.38 -39.78
C GLU A 154 17.71 10.57 -40.04
N ILE A 155 18.57 9.98 -39.20
CA ILE A 155 20.01 9.93 -39.44
C ILE A 155 20.27 9.20 -40.75
N MET A 156 19.66 8.03 -40.97
CA MET A 156 19.85 7.23 -42.19
C MET A 156 19.32 7.92 -43.46
N GLY A 157 18.25 8.70 -43.36
CA GLY A 157 17.67 9.47 -44.46
C GLY A 157 18.38 10.81 -44.74
N SER A 158 19.11 11.36 -43.77
CA SER A 158 19.94 12.57 -43.94
C SER A 158 21.38 12.27 -44.39
N LEU A 159 21.75 10.98 -44.51
CA LEU A 159 23.06 10.54 -44.96
C LEU A 159 23.20 10.58 -46.49
N ASN A 160 23.62 11.73 -47.02
CA ASN A 160 24.38 11.78 -48.27
C ASN A 160 25.85 11.37 -47.97
N SER A 161 26.38 10.50 -48.81
CA SER A 161 27.53 9.59 -48.64
C SER A 161 28.93 10.15 -48.27
N SER A 162 29.08 11.42 -47.90
CA SER A 162 30.40 12.06 -47.69
C SER A 162 30.75 12.47 -46.26
N GLN A 163 29.88 12.25 -45.26
CA GLN A 163 30.09 12.68 -43.86
C GLN A 163 29.96 11.55 -42.81
N MET A 164 29.96 10.29 -43.26
CA MET A 164 29.72 9.12 -42.40
C MET A 164 30.80 8.90 -41.33
N GLY A 165 32.05 9.32 -41.56
CA GLY A 165 33.14 9.17 -40.59
C GLY A 165 33.04 10.11 -39.39
N THR A 166 32.61 11.37 -39.58
CA THR A 166 32.62 12.40 -38.52
C THR A 166 31.37 12.38 -37.64
N ILE A 167 30.27 11.79 -38.13
CA ILE A 167 29.03 11.64 -37.36
C ILE A 167 29.12 10.45 -36.41
N PHE A 168 29.78 9.35 -36.82
CA PHE A 168 30.03 8.20 -35.96
C PHE A 168 30.96 8.57 -34.78
N GLU A 169 32.05 9.30 -35.02
CA GLU A 169 32.94 9.78 -33.93
C GLU A 169 32.21 10.71 -32.95
N LYS A 170 31.28 11.54 -33.43
CA LYS A 170 30.47 12.43 -32.58
C LYS A 170 29.35 11.70 -31.83
N LEU A 171 28.79 10.65 -32.43
CA LEU A 171 27.80 9.77 -31.78
C LEU A 171 28.47 8.91 -30.72
N GLU A 172 29.64 8.35 -31.00
CA GLU A 172 30.44 7.59 -30.04
C GLU A 172 30.86 8.50 -28.88
N ALA A 173 31.32 9.73 -29.14
CA ALA A 173 31.61 10.71 -28.09
C ALA A 173 30.37 11.07 -27.23
N LYS A 174 29.19 11.23 -27.85
CA LYS A 174 27.94 11.52 -27.11
C LYS A 174 27.37 10.33 -26.34
N VAL A 175 27.54 9.11 -26.86
CA VAL A 175 27.17 7.88 -26.15
C VAL A 175 28.11 7.69 -24.98
N LEU A 176 29.42 7.90 -25.15
CA LEU A 176 30.40 7.86 -24.05
C LEU A 176 30.14 8.96 -23.00
N GLU A 177 29.71 10.15 -23.42
CA GLU A 177 29.29 11.24 -22.52
C GLU A 177 27.98 10.90 -21.78
N ALA A 178 27.02 10.27 -22.46
CA ALA A 178 25.75 9.84 -21.85
C ALA A 178 25.93 8.61 -20.94
N GLU A 179 26.84 7.70 -21.26
CA GLU A 179 27.21 6.53 -20.45
C GLU A 179 28.04 6.96 -19.24
N SER A 180 28.98 7.91 -19.39
CA SER A 180 29.70 8.51 -18.26
C SER A 180 28.79 9.37 -17.37
N GLN A 181 27.78 10.06 -17.94
CA GLN A 181 26.73 10.70 -17.16
C GLN A 181 25.78 9.68 -16.52
N ALA A 182 25.50 8.53 -17.14
CA ALA A 182 24.70 7.46 -16.54
C ALA A 182 25.44 6.78 -15.37
N ASP A 183 26.77 6.67 -15.45
CA ASP A 183 27.62 6.26 -14.32
C ASP A 183 27.63 7.32 -13.19
N LEU A 184 27.48 8.61 -13.52
CA LEU A 184 27.26 9.69 -12.54
C LEU A 184 25.82 9.74 -12.00
N ILE A 185 24.84 9.18 -12.72
CA ILE A 185 23.45 8.98 -12.29
C ILE A 185 23.31 7.64 -11.53
N GLN A 186 24.37 7.16 -10.88
CA GLN A 186 24.24 6.44 -9.63
C GLN A 186 23.89 7.39 -8.46
N TYR A 187 23.03 8.38 -8.72
CA TYR A 187 22.31 9.13 -7.70
C TYR A 187 21.22 8.20 -7.15
N LYS A 188 21.67 7.23 -6.34
CA LYS A 188 20.79 6.53 -5.41
C LYS A 188 20.11 7.59 -4.57
N ASP A 189 18.79 7.56 -4.57
CA ASP A 189 17.94 8.36 -3.71
C ASP A 189 18.58 8.42 -2.30
N PRO A 190 18.85 9.61 -1.72
CA PRO A 190 19.54 9.71 -0.44
C PRO A 190 18.86 8.89 0.67
N LEU A 191 17.57 8.59 0.53
CA LEU A 191 16.84 7.66 1.41
C LEU A 191 17.29 6.20 1.21
N GLU A 192 17.39 5.73 -0.03
CA GLU A 192 17.82 4.36 -0.36
C GLU A 192 19.29 4.12 0.01
N ARG A 193 20.14 5.16 -0.12
CA ARG A 193 21.53 5.14 0.37
C ARG A 193 21.59 5.00 1.89
N GLN A 194 20.76 5.74 2.62
CA GLN A 194 20.67 5.61 4.08
C GLN A 194 20.19 4.21 4.52
N PHE A 195 19.26 3.59 3.78
CA PHE A 195 18.83 2.22 4.08
C PHE A 195 19.90 1.17 3.72
N GLN A 196 20.61 1.32 2.60
CA GLN A 196 21.71 0.42 2.25
C GLN A 196 22.89 0.53 3.21
N ASP A 197 23.23 1.73 3.67
CA ASP A 197 24.28 1.94 4.67
C ASP A 197 23.89 1.31 6.03
N LEU A 198 22.61 1.38 6.42
CA LEU A 198 22.10 0.72 7.63
C LEU A 198 22.04 -0.81 7.51
N GLU A 199 21.68 -1.35 6.35
CA GLU A 199 21.70 -2.80 6.10
C GLU A 199 23.12 -3.35 6.03
N GLY A 200 24.03 -2.61 5.38
CA GLY A 200 25.46 -2.93 5.33
C GLY A 200 26.12 -2.91 6.71
N GLN A 201 25.82 -1.92 7.55
CA GLN A 201 26.35 -1.86 8.92
C GLN A 201 25.89 -3.04 9.79
N LYS A 202 24.63 -3.47 9.67
CA LYS A 202 24.13 -4.65 10.41
C LYS A 202 24.78 -5.95 9.96
N GLN A 203 25.05 -6.09 8.67
CA GLN A 203 25.74 -7.26 8.14
C GLN A 203 27.21 -7.28 8.57
N ILE A 204 27.90 -6.13 8.53
CA ILE A 204 29.30 -6.02 8.95
C ILE A 204 29.43 -6.23 10.47
N GLU A 205 28.54 -5.69 11.30
CA GLU A 205 28.56 -5.96 12.76
C GLU A 205 28.30 -7.44 13.08
N ALA A 206 27.40 -8.09 12.35
CA ALA A 206 27.14 -9.52 12.52
C ALA A 206 28.35 -10.39 12.11
N GLU A 207 29.06 -9.99 11.05
CA GLU A 207 30.27 -10.67 10.59
C GLU A 207 31.46 -10.41 11.52
N LEU A 208 31.58 -9.19 12.08
CA LEU A 208 32.61 -8.84 13.05
C LEU A 208 32.39 -9.51 14.42
N LEU A 209 31.13 -9.71 14.83
CA LEU A 209 30.78 -10.55 15.99
C LEU A 209 31.18 -12.01 15.78
N LYS A 210 30.93 -12.57 14.59
CA LYS A 210 31.38 -13.93 14.23
C LYS A 210 32.90 -14.05 14.27
N LEU A 211 33.62 -13.12 13.66
CA LEU A 211 35.09 -13.12 13.66
C LEU A 211 35.69 -12.90 15.05
N LYS A 212 35.01 -12.16 15.94
CA LYS A 212 35.43 -12.04 17.34
C LYS A 212 35.18 -13.31 18.14
N GLN A 213 34.08 -14.03 17.88
CA GLN A 213 33.81 -15.32 18.52
C GLN A 213 34.82 -16.38 18.05
N GLU A 214 35.14 -16.42 16.75
CA GLU A 214 36.18 -17.33 16.23
C GLU A 214 37.59 -17.03 16.77
N ASN A 215 37.91 -15.76 17.08
CA ASN A 215 39.20 -15.38 17.68
C ASN A 215 39.24 -15.44 19.22
N LEU A 216 38.13 -15.77 19.90
CA LEU A 216 38.08 -15.94 21.36
C LEU A 216 38.04 -17.42 21.79
N ASP A 217 37.75 -18.33 20.85
CA ASP A 217 37.71 -19.79 21.07
C ASP A 217 38.96 -20.53 20.50
N GLY A 218 40.05 -19.80 20.23
CA GLY A 218 41.37 -20.34 19.88
C GLY A 218 42.47 -19.76 20.76
#